data_AF-A0A3B0WXB7-F1
#
_entry.id   AF-A0A3B0WXB7-F1
#
_cell.length_a   1.000
_cell.length_b   1.000
_cell.length_c   1.000
_cell.angle_alpha   90.00
_cell.angle_beta   90.00
_cell.angle_gamma   90.00
#
_symmetry.space_group_name_H-M   'P 1'
#
loop_
_entity.id
_entity.type
_entity.pdbx_description
1 polymer ?
#
loop_
_entity_poly.entity_id
_entity_poly.type
_entity_poly.pdbx_seq_one_letter_code
_entity_poly.pdbx_strand_id
1 'polypeptide(L)' 'MDAESLFNHNGIYKTWNSAGIIALIVGILPNLPGFLHAAAIVESVPVIFDTIYSYAWFVGLFIAAIVYLVLNKK' A
#
# COMPACT_ATOMS: atom_id res chain seq x y z
N MET A 1 -20.85 9.97 -2.51
CA MET A 1 -20.77 8.98 -1.43
C MET A 1 -22.17 8.81 -0.89
N ASP A 2 -22.77 7.63 -1.04
CA ASP A 2 -24.11 7.34 -0.55
C ASP A 2 -24.01 6.62 0.81
N ALA A 3 -24.41 7.28 1.90
CA ALA A 3 -24.21 6.79 3.25
C ALA A 3 -25.05 5.52 3.55
N GLU A 4 -26.22 5.38 2.92
CA GLU A 4 -27.08 4.19 3.11
C GLU A 4 -26.43 2.92 2.55
N SER A 5 -25.70 3.06 1.44
CA SER A 5 -25.02 1.94 0.79
C SER A 5 -23.85 1.35 1.60
N LEU A 6 -23.33 2.05 2.63
CA LEU A 6 -22.29 1.53 3.54
C LEU A 6 -22.81 0.47 4.52
N PHE A 7 -24.10 0.53 4.88
CA PHE A 7 -24.72 -0.41 5.82
C PHE A 7 -25.37 -1.61 5.13
N ASN A 8 -25.48 -1.56 3.81
CA ASN A 8 -26.02 -2.65 3.02
C ASN A 8 -24.92 -3.69 2.76
N HIS A 9 -24.96 -4.80 3.50
CA HIS A 9 -24.10 -5.96 3.26
C HIS A 9 -24.23 -6.52 1.83
N ASN A 10 -25.30 -6.20 1.10
CA ASN A 10 -25.51 -6.56 -0.29
C ASN A 10 -25.25 -5.42 -1.30
N GLY A 11 -24.75 -4.27 -0.85
CA GLY A 11 -24.55 -3.06 -1.66
C GLY A 11 -23.25 -3.03 -2.47
N ILE A 12 -22.99 -1.90 -3.14
CA ILE A 12 -21.81 -1.68 -3.99
C ILE A 12 -20.46 -1.82 -3.27
N TYR A 13 -20.44 -1.80 -1.94
CA TYR A 13 -19.23 -1.99 -1.10
C TYR A 13 -19.12 -3.40 -0.49
N LYS A 14 -19.95 -4.35 -0.93
CA LYS A 14 -20.08 -5.71 -0.36
C LYS A 14 -18.83 -6.58 -0.45
N THR A 15 -17.97 -6.34 -1.44
CA THR A 15 -16.87 -7.25 -1.77
C THR A 15 -15.52 -6.61 -1.48
N TRP A 16 -14.59 -7.45 -1.03
CA TRP A 16 -13.18 -7.13 -0.88
C TRP A 16 -12.68 -6.34 -2.10
N ASN A 17 -12.19 -5.13 -1.87
CA ASN A 17 -11.60 -4.34 -2.93
C ASN A 17 -10.21 -4.92 -3.26
N SER A 18 -10.18 -5.91 -4.15
CA SER A 18 -8.94 -6.55 -4.59
C SER A 18 -7.94 -5.53 -5.13
N ALA A 19 -8.40 -4.48 -5.82
CA ALA A 19 -7.54 -3.40 -6.27
C ALA A 19 -6.92 -2.62 -5.10
N GLY A 20 -7.70 -2.33 -4.06
CA GLY A 20 -7.23 -1.70 -2.82
C GLY A 20 -6.20 -2.55 -2.07
N ILE A 21 -6.40 -3.86 -2.01
CA ILE A 21 -5.48 -4.78 -1.33
C ILE A 21 -4.17 -4.91 -2.11
N ILE A 22 -4.25 -5.06 -3.43
CA ILE A 22 -3.05 -5.11 -4.28
C ILE A 22 -2.29 -3.78 -4.18
N ALA A 23 -2.99 -2.64 -4.21
CA ALA A 23 -2.38 -1.33 -4.01
C ALA A 23 -1.66 -1.20 -2.66
N LEU A 24 -2.27 -1.72 -1.59
CA LEU A 24 -1.67 -1.73 -0.25
C LEU A 24 -0.39 -2.59 -0.21
N ILE A 25 -0.45 -3.82 -0.73
CA ILE A 25 0.70 -4.74 -0.73
C ILE A 25 1.86 -4.15 -1.54
N VAL A 26 1.57 -3.64 -2.75
CA VAL A 26 2.59 -3.06 -3.63
C VAL A 26 3.17 -1.76 -3.04
N GLY A 27 2.37 -0.95 -2.36
CA GLY A 27 2.84 0.24 -1.66
C GLY A 27 3.77 -0.05 -0.48
N ILE A 28 3.57 -1.17 0.23
CA ILE A 28 4.39 -1.52 1.39
C ILE A 28 5.68 -2.25 0.98
N LEU A 29 5.64 -3.05 -0.10
CA LEU A 29 6.76 -3.89 -0.57
C LEU A 29 8.15 -3.21 -0.59
N PRO A 30 8.33 -2.03 -1.20
CA PRO A 30 9.65 -1.40 -1.28
C PRO A 30 10.17 -0.90 0.07
N ASN A 31 9.31 -0.76 1.09
CA ASN A 31 9.70 -0.34 2.43
C ASN A 31 10.22 -1.50 3.29
N LEU A 32 9.92 -2.76 2.92
CA LEU A 32 10.32 -3.93 3.73
C LEU A 32 11.85 -4.03 3.92
N PRO A 33 12.70 -3.90 2.89
CA PRO A 33 14.14 -4.07 3.10
C PRO A 33 14.73 -3.04 4.07
N GLY A 34 14.35 -1.75 3.94
CA GLY A 34 14.79 -0.70 4.87
C GLY A 34 14.22 -0.88 6.28
N PHE A 35 12.99 -1.39 6.40
CA PHE A 35 12.41 -1.75 7.71
C PHE A 35 13.20 -2.89 8.38
N LEU A 36 13.54 -3.96 7.64
CA LEU A 36 14.29 -5.09 8.17
C LEU A 36 15.69 -4.67 8.65
N HIS A 37 16.33 -3.74 7.93
CA HIS A 37 17.60 -3.16 8.34
C HIS A 37 17.45 -2.29 9.59
N ALA A 38 16.43 -1.41 9.64
CA ALA A 38 16.13 -0.60 10.82
C ALA A 38 15.77 -1.44 12.07
N ALA A 39 15.18 -2.63 11.85
CA ALA A 39 14.86 -3.60 12.90
C ALA A 39 16.06 -4.47 13.32
N ALA A 40 17.25 -4.25 12.75
CA ALA A 40 18.46 -5.05 12.96
C ALA A 40 18.27 -6.56 12.65
N ILE A 41 17.30 -6.90 11.79
CA ILE A 41 17.06 -8.28 11.33
C ILE A 41 18.05 -8.65 10.22
N VAL A 42 18.47 -7.67 9.41
CA VAL A 42 19.51 -7.80 8.39
C VAL A 42 20.64 -6.81 8.64
N GLU A 43 21.88 -7.23 8.41
CA GLU A 43 23.08 -6.43 8.72
C GLU A 43 23.31 -5.27 7.76
N SER A 44 22.88 -5.40 6.50
CA SER A 44 22.99 -4.33 5.52
C SER A 44 21.97 -4.48 4.40
N VAL A 45 21.46 -3.35 3.94
CA VAL A 45 20.70 -3.24 2.69
C VAL A 45 21.29 -2.11 1.85
N PRO A 46 21.10 -2.11 0.53
CA PRO A 46 21.49 -0.96 -0.29
C PRO A 46 20.88 0.35 0.24
N VAL A 47 21.68 1.43 0.26
CA VAL A 47 21.31 2.76 0.79
C VAL A 47 19.99 3.31 0.22
N ILE A 48 19.63 2.90 -1.00
CA ILE A 48 18.34 3.25 -1.62
C ILE A 48 17.15 2.77 -0.77
N PHE A 49 17.22 1.60 -0.13
CA PHE A 49 16.13 1.07 0.69
C PHE A 49 16.01 1.78 2.03
N ASP A 50 17.11 2.22 2.62
CA ASP A 50 17.09 3.08 3.81
C ASP A 50 16.49 4.45 3.50
N THR A 51 16.81 4.98 2.32
CA THR A 51 16.23 6.24 1.83
C THR A 51 14.73 6.09 1.59
N ILE A 52 14.31 5.00 0.93
CA ILE A 52 12.90 4.68 0.71
C ILE A 52 12.16 4.54 2.04
N TYR A 53 12.72 3.82 3.01
CA TYR A 53 12.13 3.63 4.33
C TYR A 53 12.03 4.94 5.13
N SER A 54 13.04 5.82 5.03
CA SER A 54 13.00 7.16 5.65
C SER A 54 11.84 8.01 5.13
N TYR A 55 11.44 7.80 3.87
CA TYR A 55 10.28 8.43 3.23
C TYR A 55 9.12 7.45 3.00
N ALA A 56 9.00 6.39 3.81
CA ALA A 56 8.06 5.27 3.59
C ALA A 56 6.61 5.74 3.40
N TRP A 57 6.20 6.75 4.16
CA TRP A 57 4.86 7.36 4.05
C TRP A 57 4.62 7.96 2.67
N PHE A 58 5.59 8.66 2.09
CA PHE A 58 5.45 9.29 0.77
C PHE A 58 5.52 8.25 -0.35
N VAL A 59 6.51 7.37 -0.31
CA VAL A 59 6.72 6.33 -1.34
C VAL A 59 5.55 5.35 -1.34
N GLY A 60 5.14 4.87 -0.17
CA GLY A 60 4.04 3.92 -0.03
C GLY A 60 2.70 4.50 -0.47
N LEU A 61 2.37 5.73 -0.05
CA LEU A 61 1.14 6.39 -0.48
C LEU A 61 1.12 6.65 -1.99
N PHE A 62 2.23 7.11 -2.56
CA PHE A 62 2.31 7.41 -3.99
C PHE A 62 2.15 6.14 -4.85
N ILE A 63 2.84 5.07 -4.49
CA ILE A 63 2.74 3.77 -5.17
C ILE A 63 1.33 3.20 -5.03
N ALA A 64 0.77 3.17 -3.81
CA ALA A 64 -0.58 2.68 -3.58
C ALA A 64 -1.62 3.48 -4.37
N ALA A 65 -1.50 4.81 -4.41
CA ALA A 65 -2.40 5.66 -5.19
C ALA A 65 -2.32 5.35 -6.70
N ILE A 66 -1.11 5.21 -7.26
CA ILE A 66 -0.93 4.87 -8.68
C ILE A 66 -1.51 3.49 -8.99
N VAL A 67 -1.14 2.48 -8.20
CA VAL A 67 -1.61 1.09 -8.41
C VAL A 67 -3.13 1.03 -8.30
N TYR A 68 -3.71 1.69 -7.29
CA TYR A 68 -5.15 1.76 -7.12
C TYR A 68 -5.83 2.43 -8.32
N LEU A 69 -5.34 3.57 -8.79
CA LEU A 69 -5.91 4.28 -9.93
C LEU A 69 -5.82 3.47 -11.23
N VAL A 70 -4.73 2.72 -11.43
CA VAL A 70 -4.59 1.84 -12.61
C VAL A 70 -5.55 0.65 -12.53
N LEU A 71 -5.65 0.01 -11.36
CA LEU A 71 -6.52 -1.16 -11.18
C LEU A 71 -8.01 -0.81 -11.11
N ASN A 72 -8.34 0.36 -10.58
CA ASN A 72 -9.70 0.84 -10.40
C ASN A 72 -10.19 1.66 -11.61
N LYS A 73 -9.41 1.76 -12.69
CA LYS A 73 -9.78 2.42 -13.95
C LYS A 73 -10.68 1.56 -14.86
N LYS A 74 -11.53 0.70 -14.27
CA LYS A 74 -12.56 -0.06 -14.98
C LYS A 74 -13.91 0.60 -14.87
#